data_AF-A0A7X6A4Y5-F1
#
_entry.id   AF-A0A7X6A4Y5-F1
#
_cell.length_a   1.000
_cell.length_b   1.000
_cell.length_c   1.000
_cell.angle_alpha   90.00
_cell.angle_beta   90.00
_cell.angle_gamma   90.00
#
_symmetry.space_group_name_H-M   'P 1'
#
loop_
_entity.id
_entity.type
_entity.pdbx_description
1 polymer ?
#
loop_
_entity_poly.entity_id
_entity_poly.type
_entity_poly.pdbx_seq_one_letter_code
_entity_poly.pdbx_strand_id
1 'polypeptide(L)'
;MAPFWTSPSTGRIAVFLQNRSTDGPVELTLDLRSTAVSDVLTAVSLYDDDRFATNTANQPNRVEPRPNTTVRVDQGRVTLTLPPISWTAVQLAVS
;
A
#
# COMPACT_ATOMS: atom_id res chain seq x y z
N MET A 1 17.75 16.99 -27.39
CA MET A 1 18.33 15.88 -26.61
C MET A 1 17.59 15.83 -25.28
N ALA A 2 16.70 14.85 -25.07
CA ALA A 2 15.98 14.73 -23.81
C ALA A 2 16.95 14.22 -22.71
N PRO A 3 16.89 14.74 -21.48
CA PRO A 3 17.85 14.40 -20.44
C PRO A 3 17.70 12.94 -19.97
N PHE A 4 18.83 12.33 -19.60
CA PHE A 4 19.03 10.92 -19.22
C PHE A 4 18.25 10.44 -17.98
N TRP A 5 17.45 11.31 -17.35
CA TRP A 5 16.68 11.01 -16.15
C TRP A 5 15.18 10.82 -16.38
N THR A 6 14.68 10.94 -17.62
CA THR A 6 13.29 10.53 -17.89
C THR A 6 13.24 9.03 -18.05
N SER A 7 12.98 8.32 -16.95
CA SER A 7 12.43 6.97 -17.04
C SER A 7 11.07 7.07 -17.74
N PRO A 8 10.73 6.17 -18.68
CA PRO A 8 9.38 6.10 -19.20
C PRO A 8 8.41 5.92 -18.03
N SER A 9 7.34 6.72 -17.98
CA SER A 9 6.28 6.48 -17.00
C SER A 9 5.71 5.09 -17.29
N THR A 10 5.91 4.15 -16.36
CA THR A 10 5.52 2.75 -16.55
C THR A 10 4.00 2.52 -16.51
N GLY A 11 3.20 3.57 -16.64
CA GLY A 11 1.73 3.51 -16.46
C GLY A 11 1.35 3.02 -15.06
N ARG A 12 2.13 3.39 -14.04
CA ARG A 12 1.96 2.89 -12.68
C ARG A 12 2.18 3.97 -11.63
N ILE A 13 1.44 3.85 -10.53
CA ILE A 13 1.62 4.65 -9.31
C ILE A 13 1.89 3.71 -8.14
N ALA A 14 2.81 4.10 -7.27
CA ALA A 14 3.02 3.46 -5.97
C ALA A 14 2.55 4.41 -4.87
N VAL A 15 1.76 3.89 -3.94
CA VAL A 15 1.28 4.61 -2.76
C VAL A 15 1.77 3.89 -1.51
N PHE A 16 2.37 4.65 -0.60
CA PHE A 16 2.84 4.15 0.70
C PHE A 16 2.06 4.85 1.81
N LEU A 17 1.50 4.06 2.72
CA LEU A 17 0.58 4.51 3.76
C LEU A 17 1.04 3.99 5.11
N GLN A 18 0.76 4.75 6.15
CA GLN A 18 1.04 4.34 7.53
C GLN A 18 -0.17 4.67 8.42
N ASN A 19 -0.68 3.67 9.13
CA ASN A 19 -1.57 3.89 10.26
C ASN A 19 -0.73 3.92 11.54
N ARG A 20 -0.62 5.10 12.15
CA ARG A 20 0.10 5.29 13.43
C ARG A 20 -0.80 5.13 14.65
N SER A 21 -2.10 4.96 14.45
CA SER A 21 -3.04 4.74 15.54
C SER A 21 -2.80 3.38 16.19
N THR A 22 -2.87 3.37 17.51
CA THR A 22 -2.89 2.15 18.33
C THR A 22 -4.32 1.65 18.58
N ASP A 23 -5.32 2.46 18.27
CA ASP A 23 -6.68 2.28 18.80
C ASP A 23 -7.55 1.42 17.89
N GLY A 24 -7.22 1.35 16.59
CA GLY A 24 -8.04 0.62 15.66
C GLY A 24 -7.63 0.75 14.19
N PRO A 25 -8.28 -0.04 13.32
CA PRO A 25 -8.12 0.09 11.88
C PRO A 25 -8.64 1.44 11.39
N VAL A 26 -8.08 1.93 10.29
CA VAL A 26 -8.48 3.17 9.63
C VAL A 26 -8.86 2.86 8.19
N GLU A 27 -10.10 3.13 7.80
CA GLU A 27 -10.49 3.15 6.38
C GLU A 27 -10.08 4.50 5.76
N LEU A 28 -9.44 4.46 4.59
CA LEU A 28 -9.01 5.64 3.85
C LEU A 28 -9.54 5.57 2.43
N THR A 29 -9.93 6.73 1.90
CA THR A 29 -10.22 6.92 0.48
C THR A 29 -9.24 7.93 -0.11
N LEU A 30 -8.50 7.50 -1.13
CA LEU A 30 -7.62 8.35 -1.94
C LEU A 30 -8.37 8.77 -3.19
N ASP A 31 -8.44 10.07 -3.45
CA ASP A 31 -9.00 10.62 -4.69
C ASP A 31 -7.88 10.76 -5.73
N LEU A 32 -7.80 9.82 -6.66
CA LEU A 32 -6.76 9.74 -7.70
C LEU A 32 -7.36 9.92 -9.10
N ARG A 33 -8.52 10.56 -9.22
CA ARG A 33 -9.21 10.74 -10.51
C ARG A 33 -8.39 11.52 -11.54
N SER A 34 -7.55 12.45 -11.09
CA SER A 34 -6.66 13.23 -11.96
C SER A 34 -5.49 12.42 -12.54
N THR A 35 -5.24 11.21 -12.03
CA THR A 35 -4.13 10.36 -12.46
C THR A 35 -4.59 9.14 -13.26
N ALA A 36 -5.88 9.07 -13.65
CA ALA A 36 -6.45 7.99 -14.46
C ALA A 36 -6.11 6.57 -13.96
N VAL A 37 -6.20 6.35 -12.64
CA VAL A 37 -6.03 5.02 -12.04
C VAL A 37 -7.18 4.10 -12.49
N SER A 38 -6.82 2.94 -13.01
CA SER A 38 -7.77 1.96 -13.55
C SER A 38 -7.86 0.67 -12.75
N ASP A 39 -6.77 0.23 -12.11
CA ASP A 39 -6.75 -1.05 -11.41
C ASP A 39 -5.72 -1.12 -10.27
N VAL A 40 -5.91 -2.08 -9.36
CA VAL A 40 -4.94 -2.46 -8.33
C VAL A 40 -4.07 -3.60 -8.86
N LEU A 41 -2.77 -3.38 -8.93
CA LEU A 41 -1.81 -4.42 -9.32
C LEU A 41 -1.38 -5.27 -8.12
N THR A 42 -1.14 -4.62 -6.97
CA THR A 42 -0.85 -5.31 -5.71
C THR A 42 -1.13 -4.38 -4.53
N ALA A 43 -1.49 -4.95 -3.39
CA ALA A 43 -1.49 -4.26 -2.11
C ALA A 43 -1.02 -5.22 -1.01
N VAL A 44 -0.09 -4.76 -0.20
CA VAL A 44 0.44 -5.50 0.95
C VAL A 44 0.50 -4.61 2.18
N SER A 45 0.19 -5.19 3.33
CA SER A 45 0.29 -4.54 4.64
C SER A 45 1.25 -5.31 5.54
N LEU A 46 2.10 -4.60 6.26
CA LEU A 46 2.95 -5.10 7.33
C LEU A 46 2.38 -4.60 8.65
N TYR A 47 1.98 -5.53 9.52
CA TYR A 47 1.43 -5.26 10.85
C TYR A 47 1.50 -6.52 11.70
N ASP A 48 1.38 -6.34 13.02
CA ASP A 48 1.32 -7.42 13.98
C ASP A 48 0.48 -7.00 15.19
N ASP A 49 -0.12 -7.98 15.87
CA ASP A 49 -0.83 -7.73 17.13
C ASP A 49 0.17 -7.38 18.26
N ASP A 50 1.39 -7.92 18.21
CA ASP A 50 2.50 -7.51 19.06
C ASP A 50 3.35 -6.45 18.34
N ARG A 51 3.24 -5.19 18.76
CA ARG A 51 4.01 -4.07 18.19
C ARG A 51 5.53 -4.21 18.35
N PHE A 52 6.00 -5.12 19.20
CA PHE A 52 7.43 -5.42 19.40
C PHE A 52 7.86 -6.71 18.71
N ALA A 53 6.99 -7.34 17.91
CA ALA A 53 7.35 -8.53 17.16
C ALA A 53 8.56 -8.27 16.25
N THR A 54 9.49 -9.21 16.26
CA THR A 54 10.71 -9.17 15.43
C THR A 54 10.94 -10.51 14.76
N ASN A 55 11.63 -10.49 13.64
CA ASN A 55 12.17 -11.70 13.03
C ASN A 55 13.46 -12.09 13.76
N THR A 56 13.56 -13.35 14.18
CA THR A 56 14.75 -13.90 14.86
C THR A 56 15.36 -15.01 14.00
N ALA A 57 16.57 -15.49 14.35
CA ALA A 57 17.18 -16.61 13.63
C ALA A 57 16.31 -17.88 13.65
N ASN A 58 15.59 -18.13 14.75
CA ASN A 58 14.70 -19.28 14.89
C ASN A 58 13.33 -19.08 14.23
N GLN A 59 12.92 -17.82 14.02
CA GLN A 59 11.65 -17.43 13.40
C GLN A 59 11.89 -16.28 12.42
N PRO A 60 12.52 -16.53 11.26
CA PRO A 60 12.95 -15.47 10.34
C PRO A 60 11.79 -14.77 9.63
N ASN A 61 10.61 -15.41 9.62
CA ASN A 61 9.43 -15.01 8.84
C ASN A 61 8.22 -14.73 9.77
N ARG A 62 8.45 -14.32 11.02
CA ARG A 62 7.38 -14.03 11.99
C ARG A 62 6.58 -12.78 11.60
N VAL A 63 7.25 -11.79 11.04
CA VAL A 63 6.74 -10.49 10.61
C VAL A 63 7.06 -10.33 9.12
N GLU A 64 6.03 -10.47 8.28
CA GLU A 64 6.12 -10.39 6.82
C GLU A 64 4.93 -9.60 6.26
N PRO A 65 5.09 -8.91 5.12
CA PRO A 65 3.97 -8.28 4.43
C PRO A 65 2.92 -9.32 4.02
N ARG A 66 1.66 -9.02 4.28
CA ARG A 66 0.51 -9.86 3.93
C ARG A 66 -0.35 -9.14 2.88
N PRO A 67 -1.01 -9.85 1.95
CA PRO A 67 -1.93 -9.21 1.02
C PRO A 67 -2.99 -8.38 1.76
N ASN A 68 -3.18 -7.13 1.34
CA ASN A 68 -4.30 -6.32 1.80
C ASN A 68 -5.46 -6.50 0.83
N THR A 69 -6.42 -7.34 1.22
CA THR A 69 -7.58 -7.69 0.39
C THR A 69 -8.72 -6.67 0.46
N THR A 70 -8.57 -5.60 1.23
CA THR A 70 -9.59 -4.56 1.37
C THR A 70 -9.48 -3.46 0.32
N VAL A 71 -8.35 -3.40 -0.38
CA VAL A 71 -8.11 -2.41 -1.43
C VAL A 71 -9.08 -2.58 -2.59
N ARG A 72 -9.65 -1.46 -3.05
CA ARG A 72 -10.61 -1.42 -4.15
C ARG A 72 -10.47 -0.11 -4.91
N VAL A 73 -10.51 -0.19 -6.24
CA VAL A 73 -10.59 0.97 -7.14
C VAL A 73 -12.02 1.10 -7.61
N ASP A 74 -12.59 2.30 -7.50
CA ASP A 74 -13.90 2.63 -8.06
C ASP A 74 -13.86 4.06 -8.61
N GLN A 75 -14.11 4.22 -9.91
CA GLN A 75 -14.13 5.52 -10.60
C GLN A 75 -12.93 6.44 -10.26
N GLY A 76 -11.71 5.88 -10.23
CA GLY A 76 -10.48 6.62 -9.91
C GLY A 76 -10.30 6.98 -8.42
N ARG A 77 -11.17 6.49 -7.53
CA ARG A 77 -10.94 6.50 -6.08
C ARG A 77 -10.42 5.16 -5.62
N VAL A 78 -9.43 5.17 -4.73
CA VAL A 78 -8.91 3.96 -4.08
C VAL A 78 -9.36 3.95 -2.64
N THR A 79 -10.07 2.91 -2.21
CA THR A 79 -10.44 2.72 -0.81
C THR A 79 -9.76 1.49 -0.25
N LEU A 80 -9.27 1.54 0.98
CA LEU A 80 -8.65 0.43 1.69
C LEU A 80 -8.70 0.65 3.21
N THR A 81 -8.58 -0.43 3.96
CA THR A 81 -8.47 -0.43 5.41
C THR A 81 -7.03 -0.74 5.83
N LEU A 82 -6.49 0.10 6.71
CA LEU A 82 -5.19 -0.08 7.33
C LEU A 82 -5.37 -0.63 8.75
N PRO A 83 -4.82 -1.80 9.11
CA PRO A 83 -4.78 -2.27 10.50
C PRO A 83 -4.09 -1.26 11.44
N PRO A 84 -4.27 -1.36 12.77
CA PRO A 84 -3.50 -0.56 13.73
C PRO A 84 -2.00 -0.75 13.52
N ILE A 85 -1.20 0.30 13.77
CA ILE A 85 0.28 0.24 13.72
C ILE A 85 0.80 -0.47 12.45
N SER A 86 0.30 -0.05 11.28
CA SER A 86 0.59 -0.73 10.03
C SER A 86 1.31 0.17 9.04
N TRP A 87 2.10 -0.46 8.18
CA TRP A 87 2.60 0.10 6.94
C TRP A 87 1.96 -0.64 5.77
N THR A 88 1.56 0.07 4.72
CA THR A 88 0.92 -0.52 3.54
C THR A 88 1.52 0.06 2.26
N ALA A 89 1.82 -0.82 1.30
CA ALA A 89 2.22 -0.44 -0.04
C ALA A 89 1.18 -0.91 -1.06
N VAL A 90 0.79 -0.02 -1.96
CA VAL A 90 -0.16 -0.29 -3.04
C VAL A 90 0.48 0.10 -4.36
N GLN A 91 0.40 -0.79 -5.34
CA GLN A 91 0.74 -0.49 -6.73
C GLN A 91 -0.54 -0.45 -7.56
N LEU A 92 -0.67 0.61 -8.35
CA LEU A 92 -1.85 0.91 -9.17
C LEU A 92 -1.45 1.01 -10.64
N ALA A 93 -2.34 0.56 -11.52
CA ALA A 93 -2.24 0.82 -12.95
C ALA A 93 -2.83 2.19 -13.30
N VAL A 94 -2.22 2.87 -14.27
CA VAL A 94 -2.66 4.14 -14.86
C VAL A 94 -2.86 3.93 -16.35
N SER A 95 -4.00 4.39 -16.87
CA SER A 95 -4.42 4.24 -18.26
C SER A 95 -4.78 5.57 -18.91
#